data_AF-A0A453ACU6-F1
#
_entry.id   AF-A0A453ACU6-F1
#
_cell.length_a   1.000
_cell.length_b   1.000
_cell.length_c   1.000
_cell.angle_alpha   90.00
_cell.angle_beta   90.00
_cell.angle_gamma   90.00
#
_symmetry.space_group_name_H-M   'P 1'
#
loop_
_entity.id
_entity.type
_entity.pdbx_description
1 polymer ?
#
loop_
_entity_poly.entity_id
_entity_poly.type
_entity_poly.pdbx_seq_one_letter_code
_entity_poly.pdbx_strand_id
1 'polypeptide(L)'
;HMQASFQKLLLKTQGMRATWEYPFATAGVNVSHMLIQLLELNSARPKTLPGINFVRMLSEHEDVFDILYCIAFEMMDAQWLAMRA
;
A
#
# COMPACT_ATOMS: atom_id res chain seq x y z
N HIS A 1 14.49 5.96 -1.20
CA HIS A 1 13.28 6.03 -2.05
C HIS A 1 12.00 5.91 -1.24
N MET A 2 11.80 4.83 -0.47
CA MET A 2 10.60 4.57 0.33
C MET A 2 10.18 5.70 1.28
N GLN A 3 11.13 6.27 2.04
CA GLN A 3 10.85 7.38 2.95
C GLN A 3 10.31 8.62 2.21
N ALA A 4 10.77 8.90 1.00
CA ALA A 4 10.27 10.03 0.22
C ALA A 4 8.84 9.80 -0.28
N SER A 5 8.51 8.58 -0.74
CA SER A 5 7.16 8.19 -1.16
C SER A 5 6.17 8.28 0.00
N PHE A 6 6.49 7.67 1.14
CA PHE A 6 5.63 7.73 2.32
C PHE A 6 5.43 9.16 2.83
N GLN A 7 6.49 9.99 2.83
CA GLN A 7 6.38 11.40 3.23
C GLN A 7 5.51 12.20 2.27
N LYS A 8 5.57 11.95 0.95
CA LYS A 8 4.68 12.61 -0.02
C LYS A 8 3.22 12.26 0.23
N LEU A 9 2.92 11.00 0.55
CA LEU A 9 1.57 10.54 0.89
C LEU A 9 1.10 11.17 2.21
N LEU A 10 1.95 11.15 3.25
CA LEU A 10 1.65 11.71 4.57
C LEU A 10 1.38 13.21 4.52
N LEU A 11 2.23 13.94 3.81
CA LEU A 11 2.14 15.40 3.65
C LEU A 11 1.20 15.82 2.52
N LYS A 12 0.64 14.85 1.78
CA LYS A 12 -0.33 15.06 0.69
C LYS A 12 0.15 16.08 -0.35
N THR A 13 1.41 15.98 -0.75
CA THR A 13 2.08 17.01 -1.58
C THR A 13 1.68 16.99 -3.06
N GLN A 14 0.72 16.18 -3.47
CA GLN A 14 0.34 16.00 -4.88
C GLN A 14 -1.17 16.19 -5.10
N GLY A 15 -1.59 16.51 -6.33
CA GLY A 15 -2.99 16.61 -6.72
C GLY A 15 -3.80 17.73 -6.03
N MET A 16 -5.05 17.90 -6.47
CA MET A 16 -6.02 18.75 -5.77
C MET A 16 -6.83 17.90 -4.81
N ARG A 17 -6.83 18.29 -3.54
CA ARG A 17 -7.50 17.55 -2.47
C ARG A 17 -8.91 18.09 -2.23
N ALA A 18 -9.87 17.20 -2.02
CA ALA A 18 -11.22 17.58 -1.65
C ALA A 18 -11.24 18.20 -0.24
N THR A 19 -12.25 19.01 0.08
CA THR A 19 -12.43 19.54 1.45
C THR A 19 -12.66 18.44 2.49
N TRP A 20 -13.26 17.32 2.05
CA TRP A 20 -13.48 16.12 2.84
C TRP A 20 -12.64 14.98 2.29
N GLU A 21 -11.38 14.89 2.69
CA GLU A 21 -10.55 13.77 2.30
C GLU A 21 -10.81 12.54 3.17
N TYR A 22 -10.68 11.38 2.56
CA TYR A 22 -10.54 10.15 3.31
C TYR A 22 -9.31 10.23 4.23
N PRO A 23 -9.43 9.93 5.54
CA PRO A 23 -8.32 10.12 6.46
C PRO A 23 -7.12 9.22 6.11
N PHE A 24 -5.92 9.80 6.13
CA PHE A 24 -4.67 9.10 5.77
C PHE A 24 -4.46 7.80 6.55
N ALA A 25 -4.73 7.82 7.86
CA ALA A 25 -4.59 6.64 8.71
C ALA A 25 -5.57 5.52 8.28
N THR A 26 -6.82 5.87 7.98
CA THR A 26 -7.83 4.89 7.54
C THR A 26 -7.48 4.33 6.16
N ALA A 27 -6.97 5.17 5.25
CA ALA A 27 -6.40 4.76 3.97
C ALA A 27 -5.26 3.75 4.14
N GLY A 28 -4.34 4.05 5.05
CA GLY A 28 -3.25 3.13 5.37
C GLY A 28 -3.73 1.77 5.87
N VAL A 29 -4.72 1.75 6.77
CA VAL A 29 -5.32 0.50 7.29
C VAL A 29 -5.97 -0.32 6.18
N ASN A 30 -6.72 0.33 5.28
CA ASN A 30 -7.37 -0.36 4.16
C ASN A 30 -6.36 -0.97 3.19
N VAL A 31 -5.28 -0.24 2.87
CA VAL A 31 -4.19 -0.76 2.02
C VAL A 31 -3.52 -1.96 2.67
N SER A 32 -3.21 -1.89 3.97
CA SER A 32 -2.64 -3.03 4.71
C SER A 32 -3.55 -4.25 4.65
N HIS A 33 -4.85 -4.05 4.90
CA HIS A 33 -5.82 -5.14 4.86
C HIS A 33 -5.92 -5.78 3.47
N MET A 34 -5.97 -4.96 2.42
CA MET A 34 -5.99 -5.41 1.03
C MET A 34 -4.74 -6.24 0.69
N LEU A 35 -3.54 -5.78 1.06
CA LEU A 35 -2.29 -6.50 0.78
C LEU A 35 -2.23 -7.84 1.52
N ILE A 36 -2.64 -7.87 2.79
CA ILE A 36 -2.71 -9.11 3.58
C ILE A 36 -3.63 -10.13 2.91
N GLN A 37 -4.79 -9.70 2.41
CA GLN A 37 -5.73 -10.57 1.71
C GLN A 37 -5.20 -11.04 0.36
N LEU A 38 -4.69 -10.13 -0.47
CA LEU A 38 -4.20 -10.45 -1.83
C LEU A 38 -3.01 -11.42 -1.81
N LEU A 39 -2.16 -11.33 -0.79
CA LEU A 39 -0.97 -12.16 -0.63
C LEU A 39 -1.19 -13.36 0.30
N GLU A 40 -2.41 -13.54 0.83
CA GLU A 40 -2.79 -14.59 1.78
C GLU A 40 -1.88 -14.65 3.04
N LEU A 41 -1.42 -13.50 3.53
CA LEU A 41 -0.48 -13.41 4.67
C LEU A 41 -1.13 -13.75 6.03
N ASN A 42 -2.45 -13.83 6.08
CA ASN A 42 -3.21 -14.30 7.24
C ASN A 42 -3.31 -15.84 7.33
N SER A 43 -2.76 -16.56 6.34
CA SER A 43 -2.72 -18.03 6.32
C SER A 43 -1.36 -18.53 6.79
N ALA A 44 -1.31 -19.77 7.32
CA ALA A 44 -0.04 -20.38 7.71
C ALA A 44 0.94 -20.56 6.53
N ARG A 45 0.39 -20.69 5.31
CA ARG A 45 1.17 -20.76 4.07
C ARG A 45 0.31 -20.29 2.88
N PRO A 46 0.73 -19.25 2.15
CA PRO A 46 0.06 -18.83 0.93
C PRO A 46 0.00 -19.97 -0.10
N LYS A 47 -1.13 -20.07 -0.81
CA LYS A 47 -1.38 -21.04 -1.87
C LYS A 47 -1.37 -20.37 -3.25
N THR A 48 -1.60 -19.07 -3.31
CA THR A 48 -1.56 -18.31 -4.56
C THR A 48 -0.13 -18.03 -4.99
N LEU A 49 0.11 -17.99 -6.30
CA LEU A 49 1.43 -17.70 -6.85
C LEU A 49 1.99 -16.33 -6.39
N PRO A 50 1.19 -15.23 -6.34
CA PRO A 50 1.66 -13.97 -5.78
C PRO A 50 2.08 -14.07 -4.32
N GLY A 51 1.29 -14.71 -3.46
CA GLY A 51 1.62 -14.89 -2.05
C GLY A 51 2.87 -15.74 -1.85
N ILE A 52 3.00 -16.85 -2.59
CA ILE A 52 4.18 -17.73 -2.54
C ILE A 52 5.45 -16.97 -2.97
N ASN A 53 5.39 -16.22 -4.07
CA ASN A 53 6.53 -15.45 -4.56
C ASN A 53 6.87 -14.30 -3.62
N PHE A 54 5.87 -13.63 -3.06
CA PHE A 54 6.08 -12.54 -2.10
C PHE A 54 6.79 -13.04 -0.83
N VAL A 55 6.35 -14.16 -0.24
CA VAL A 55 7.01 -14.73 0.95
C VAL A 55 8.45 -15.14 0.64
N ARG A 56 8.72 -15.65 -0.57
CA ARG A 56 10.10 -15.91 -1.01
C ARG A 56 10.92 -14.63 -1.06
N MET A 57 10.39 -13.57 -1.69
CA MET A 57 11.08 -12.29 -1.79
C MET A 57 11.34 -11.65 -0.42
N LEU A 58 10.37 -11.76 0.49
CA LEU A 58 10.49 -11.28 1.87
C LEU A 58 11.60 -12.00 2.65
N SER A 59 11.88 -13.27 2.33
CA SER A 59 13.00 -14.00 2.94
C SER A 59 14.38 -13.50 2.48
N GLU A 60 14.44 -12.79 1.36
CA GLU A 60 15.65 -12.20 0.79
C GLU A 60 15.81 -10.71 1.16
N HIS A 61 14.69 -10.02 1.38
CA HIS A 61 14.63 -8.58 1.57
C HIS A 61 13.53 -8.19 2.57
N GLU A 62 13.95 -7.76 3.77
CA GLU A 62 13.03 -7.44 4.88
C GLU A 62 12.11 -6.23 4.58
N ASP A 63 12.52 -5.33 3.69
CA ASP A 63 11.80 -4.09 3.34
C ASP A 63 10.78 -4.25 2.19
N VAL A 64 10.64 -5.44 1.62
CA VAL A 64 9.76 -5.68 0.47
C VAL A 64 8.30 -5.39 0.77
N PHE A 65 7.84 -5.67 2.01
CA PHE A 65 6.48 -5.32 2.40
C PHE A 65 6.28 -3.81 2.43
N ASP A 66 7.23 -3.05 2.98
CA ASP A 66 7.13 -1.60 3.10
C ASP A 66 7.19 -0.92 1.72
N ILE A 67 8.01 -1.45 0.81
CA ILE A 67 8.07 -1.00 -0.59
C ILE A 67 6.74 -1.26 -1.27
N LEU A 68 6.20 -2.48 -1.17
CA LEU A 68 4.92 -2.85 -1.79
C LEU A 68 3.77 -2.02 -1.20
N TYR A 69 3.79 -1.77 0.11
CA TYR A 69 2.84 -0.91 0.79
C TYR A 69 2.85 0.51 0.23
N CYS A 70 4.03 1.12 0.10
CA CYS A 70 4.15 2.46 -0.47
C CYS A 70 3.62 2.51 -1.90
N ILE A 71 3.98 1.54 -2.75
CA ILE A 71 3.51 1.47 -4.15
C ILE A 71 1.99 1.34 -4.20
N ALA A 72 1.41 0.41 -3.44
CA ALA A 72 -0.02 0.19 -3.41
C ALA A 72 -0.79 1.44 -2.92
N PHE A 73 -0.24 2.13 -1.91
CA PHE A 73 -0.84 3.36 -1.41
C PHE A 73 -0.72 4.51 -2.41
N GLU A 74 0.44 4.70 -3.07
CA GLU A 74 0.58 5.68 -4.15
C GLU A 74 -0.40 5.43 -5.30
N MET A 75 -0.60 4.16 -5.69
CA MET A 75 -1.59 3.79 -6.70
C MET A 75 -3.03 4.10 -6.26
N MET A 76 -3.37 3.80 -5.00
CA MET A 76 -4.69 4.10 -4.45
C MET A 76 -4.93 5.61 -4.34
N ASP A 77 -3.96 6.40 -3.87
CA ASP A 77 -4.04 7.87 -3.79
C ASP A 77 -4.22 8.47 -5.20
N ALA A 78 -3.46 7.99 -6.18
CA ALA A 78 -3.60 8.42 -7.57
C ALA A 78 -5.00 8.15 -8.13
N GLN A 79 -5.56 6.96 -7.86
CA GLN A 79 -6.93 6.63 -8.27
C GLN A 79 -7.97 7.50 -7.55
N TRP A 80 -7.80 7.71 -6.25
CA TRP A 80 -8.69 8.58 -5.45
C TRP A 80 -8.75 10.00 -6.03
N LEU A 81 -7.59 10.58 -6.36
CA LEU A 81 -7.49 11.90 -6.97
C LEU A 81 -8.12 11.95 -8.36
N ALA A 82 -7.92 10.91 -9.17
CA ALA A 82 -8.51 10.81 -10.51
C ALA A 82 -10.05 10.76 -10.44
N MET A 83 -10.59 10.13 -9.40
CA MET A 83 -12.04 10.08 -9.13
C MET A 83 -12.61 11.40 -8.60
N ARG A 84 -11.75 12.33 -8.15
CA ARG A 84 -12.16 13.54 -7.41
C ARG A 84 -13.04 13.20 -6.20
N ALA A 85 -12.75 12.06 -5.58
CA ALA A 85 -13.47 11.55 -4.42
C ALA A 85 -13.13 12.32 -3.14
#